data_AF-A0A1G3AFB2-F1
#
_entry.id   AF-A0A1G3AFB2-F1
#
_cell.length_a   1.000
_cell.length_b   1.000
_cell.length_c   1.000
_cell.angle_alpha   90.00
_cell.angle_beta   90.00
_cell.angle_gamma   90.00
#
_symmetry.space_group_name_H-M   'P 1'
#
loop_
_entity.id
_entity.type
_entity.pdbx_description
1 polymer ?
#
loop_
_entity_poly.entity_id
_entity_poly.type
_entity_poly.pdbx_seq_one_letter_code
_entity_poly.pdbx_strand_id
1 'polypeptide(L)'
;MRQLLDNRGHPPAVVLSLAKTPFIDSSGLSWLVTTHRRFCEAGGKLVLHSTPPTLLDLLKMMRLELALNLADDESAALRAIRGESP
;
A
#
# COMPACT_ATOMS: atom_id res chain seq x y z
N MET A 1 -8.37 -3.08 10.73
CA MET A 1 -8.56 -2.58 9.36
C MET A 1 -9.60 -1.45 9.41
N ARG A 2 -9.20 -0.19 9.52
CA ARG A 2 -10.15 0.95 9.50
C ARG A 2 -10.18 1.46 8.06
N GLN A 3 -11.26 1.12 7.35
CA GLN A 3 -11.42 1.46 5.94
C GLN A 3 -12.18 2.78 5.85
N LEU A 4 -11.46 3.88 5.62
CA LEU A 4 -12.04 5.18 5.27
C LEU A 4 -12.41 5.14 3.78
N LEU A 5 -13.65 4.77 3.48
CA LEU A 5 -14.24 4.95 2.15
C LEU A 5 -15.06 6.24 2.17
N ASP A 6 -14.42 7.37 1.89
CA ASP A 6 -15.14 8.64 1.72
C ASP A 6 -15.61 8.73 0.26
N ASN A 7 -16.90 8.46 0.05
CA ASN A 7 -17.57 8.39 -1.26
C ASN A 7 -17.87 9.80 -1.81
N ARG A 8 -16.83 10.59 -2.13
CA ARG A 8 -16.96 11.97 -2.65
C ARG A 8 -16.07 12.23 -3.88
N GLY A 9 -16.42 11.68 -5.04
CA GLY A 9 -15.86 12.09 -6.36
C GLY A 9 -14.34 11.98 -6.54
N HIS A 10 -13.60 11.49 -5.54
CA HIS A 10 -12.18 11.27 -5.58
C HIS A 10 -11.91 9.80 -5.83
N PRO A 11 -10.87 9.49 -6.61
CA PRO A 11 -10.47 8.10 -6.80
C PRO A 11 -10.20 7.42 -5.45
N PRO A 12 -10.57 6.14 -5.28
CA PRO A 12 -10.51 5.46 -3.99
C PRO A 12 -9.07 5.40 -3.50
N ALA A 13 -8.81 5.84 -2.27
CA ALA A 13 -7.47 5.82 -1.69
C ALA A 13 -7.46 5.10 -0.34
N VAL A 14 -6.51 4.19 -0.15
CA VAL A 14 -6.35 3.41 1.09
C VAL A 14 -4.91 3.45 1.55
N VAL A 15 -4.73 3.73 2.84
CA VAL A 15 -3.47 3.57 3.58
C VAL A 15 -3.56 2.28 4.39
N LEU A 16 -2.57 1.38 4.25
CA LEU A 16 -2.53 0.11 4.96
C LEU A 16 -1.22 -0.03 5.75
N SER A 17 -1.34 -0.14 7.07
CA SER A 17 -0.19 -0.41 7.95
C SER A 17 0.19 -1.89 7.94
N LEU A 18 1.48 -2.17 7.78
CA LEU A 18 2.08 -3.50 7.88
C LEU A 18 2.88 -3.70 9.18
N ALA A 19 2.83 -2.73 10.11
CA ALA A 19 3.67 -2.73 11.33
C ALA A 19 3.53 -3.97 12.21
N LYS A 20 2.37 -4.64 12.15
CA LYS A 20 2.06 -5.86 12.91
C LYS A 20 1.97 -7.10 12.04
N THR A 21 2.56 -7.07 10.84
CA THR A 21 2.54 -8.15 9.86
C THR A 21 3.94 -8.77 9.77
N PRO A 22 4.26 -9.78 10.60
CA PRO A 22 5.61 -10.36 10.64
C PRO A 22 5.93 -11.18 9.40
N PHE A 23 4.92 -11.67 8.67
CA PHE A 23 5.08 -12.49 7.49
C PHE A 23 3.85 -12.36 6.56
N ILE A 24 4.06 -12.59 5.27
CA ILE A 24 3.00 -12.69 4.25
C ILE A 24 3.29 -13.95 3.42
N ASP A 25 2.29 -14.83 3.31
CA ASP A 25 2.37 -16.01 2.46
C ASP A 25 2.07 -15.70 0.97
N SER A 26 2.11 -16.71 0.12
CA SER A 26 1.84 -16.55 -1.31
C SER A 26 0.44 -16.00 -1.61
N SER A 27 -0.55 -16.34 -0.79
CA SER A 27 -1.93 -15.88 -0.96
C SER A 27 -2.06 -14.40 -0.59
N GLY A 28 -1.41 -13.96 0.50
CA GLY A 28 -1.37 -12.57 0.92
C GLY A 28 -0.63 -11.68 -0.09
N LEU A 29 0.47 -12.18 -0.68
CA LEU A 29 1.18 -11.47 -1.75
C LEU A 29 0.32 -11.34 -3.01
N SER A 30 -0.34 -12.43 -3.44
CA SER A 30 -1.26 -12.40 -4.58
C SER A 30 -2.41 -11.41 -4.35
N TRP A 31 -2.96 -11.37 -3.13
CA TRP A 31 -3.99 -10.42 -2.76
C TRP A 31 -3.47 -8.97 -2.80
N LEU A 32 -2.28 -8.70 -2.29
CA LEU A 32 -1.65 -7.38 -2.31
C LEU A 32 -1.46 -6.84 -3.72
N VAL A 33 -0.86 -7.66 -4.60
CA VAL A 33 -0.63 -7.29 -6.01
C VAL A 33 -1.95 -7.08 -6.74
N THR A 34 -2.91 -8.00 -6.59
CA THR A 34 -4.22 -7.91 -7.24
C THR A 34 -5.01 -6.70 -6.75
N THR A 35 -4.97 -6.43 -5.44
CA THR A 35 -5.68 -5.30 -4.84
C THR A 35 -5.06 -3.99 -5.30
N HIS A 36 -3.73 -3.86 -5.27
CA HIS A 36 -3.03 -2.67 -5.79
C HIS A 36 -3.42 -2.39 -7.24
N ARG A 37 -3.40 -3.43 -8.10
CA ARG A 37 -3.81 -3.31 -9.51
C ARG A 37 -5.24 -2.80 -9.65
N ARG A 38 -6.19 -3.31 -8.85
CA ARG A 38 -7.59 -2.84 -8.86
C ARG A 38 -7.72 -1.38 -8.44
N PHE A 39 -6.92 -0.93 -7.48
CA PHE A 39 -6.87 0.50 -7.12
C PHE A 39 -6.40 1.32 -8.32
N CYS A 40 -5.29 0.94 -8.98
CA CYS A 40 -4.80 1.65 -10.17
C CYS A 40 -5.83 1.67 -11.32
N GLU A 41 -6.49 0.54 -11.60
CA GLU A 41 -7.53 0.43 -12.64
C GLU A 41 -8.76 1.32 -12.34
N ALA A 42 -9.06 1.54 -11.05
CA ALA A 42 -10.12 2.46 -10.61
C ALA A 42 -9.65 3.93 -10.50
N GLY A 43 -8.42 4.25 -10.92
CA GLY A 43 -7.80 5.58 -10.77
C GLY A 43 -7.37 5.91 -9.33
N GLY A 44 -7.54 4.95 -8.41
CA GLY A 44 -7.23 4.99 -6.99
C GLY A 44 -5.78 4.72 -6.62
N LYS A 45 -5.51 4.76 -5.32
CA LYS A 45 -4.18 4.49 -4.74
C LYS A 45 -4.28 3.58 -3.53
N LEU A 46 -3.43 2.55 -3.48
CA LEU A 46 -3.16 1.79 -2.27
C LEU A 46 -1.72 2.08 -1.84
N VAL A 47 -1.53 2.60 -0.63
CA VAL A 47 -0.20 2.88 -0.06
C VAL A 47 0.01 2.03 1.18
N LEU A 48 1.07 1.23 1.16
CA LEU A 48 1.50 0.41 2.28
C LEU A 48 2.51 1.18 3.11
N HIS A 49 2.40 1.13 4.43
CA HIS A 49 3.36 1.81 5.29
C HIS A 49 3.78 1.00 6.50
N SER A 50 4.90 1.42 7.10
CA SER A 50 5.47 0.78 8.28
C SER A 50 5.73 -0.72 8.04
N THR A 51 6.25 -1.04 6.85
CA THR A 51 6.63 -2.40 6.46
C THR A 51 7.84 -2.86 7.29
N PRO A 52 7.74 -3.97 8.03
CA PRO A 52 8.88 -4.50 8.78
C PRO A 52 10.06 -4.82 7.86
N PRO A 53 11.33 -4.64 8.30
CA PRO A 53 12.50 -4.81 7.45
C PRO A 53 12.54 -6.15 6.71
N THR A 54 12.25 -7.26 7.40
CA THR A 54 12.21 -8.60 6.79
C THR A 54 11.17 -8.72 5.67
N LEU A 55 10.01 -8.09 5.85
CA LEU A 55 8.98 -8.09 4.82
C LEU A 55 9.36 -7.16 3.65
N LEU A 56 10.01 -6.03 3.94
CA LEU A 56 10.51 -5.13 2.91
C LEU A 56 11.56 -5.79 2.04
N ASP A 57 12.49 -6.55 2.63
CA ASP A 57 13.51 -7.31 1.91
C ASP A 57 12.89 -8.40 1.03
N LEU A 58 11.85 -9.10 1.52
CA LEU A 58 11.07 -10.04 0.72
C LEU A 58 10.45 -9.34 -0.50
N LEU A 59 9.78 -8.20 -0.30
CA LEU A 59 9.17 -7.43 -1.40
C LEU A 59 10.21 -6.98 -2.43
N LYS A 60 11.38 -6.53 -1.97
CA LYS A 60 12.53 -6.15 -2.82
C LYS A 60 13.08 -7.33 -3.62
N MET A 61 13.24 -8.47 -2.99
CA MET A 61 13.70 -9.70 -3.66
C MET A 61 12.74 -10.08 -4.81
N MET A 62 11.44 -9.86 -4.62
CA MET A 62 10.41 -10.11 -5.64
C MET A 62 10.20 -8.94 -6.60
N ARG A 63 10.94 -7.84 -6.44
CA ARG A 63 10.80 -6.60 -7.23
C ARG A 63 9.42 -5.94 -7.13
N LEU A 64 8.68 -6.20 -6.05
CA LEU A 64 7.34 -5.65 -5.83
C LEU A 64 7.35 -4.21 -5.31
N GLU A 65 8.46 -3.74 -4.74
CA GLU A 65 8.70 -2.33 -4.39
C GLU A 65 8.61 -1.39 -5.59
N LEU A 66 8.84 -1.90 -6.80
CA LEU A 66 8.70 -1.12 -8.04
C LEU A 66 7.24 -0.98 -8.49
N ALA A 67 6.37 -1.89 -8.02
CA ALA A 67 4.97 -1.95 -8.43
C ALA A 67 4.01 -1.43 -7.35
N LEU A 68 4.37 -1.56 -6.07
CA LEU A 68 3.55 -1.17 -4.92
C LEU A 68 3.96 0.23 -4.43
N ASN A 69 3.00 1.03 -3.98
CA ASN A 69 3.31 2.28 -3.29
C ASN A 69 3.69 1.97 -1.83
N LEU A 70 4.94 2.25 -1.47
CA LEU A 70 5.47 2.08 -0.12
C LEU A 70 5.77 3.44 0.52
N ALA A 71 5.52 3.56 1.81
CA ALA A 71 5.87 4.72 2.63
C ALA A 71 6.44 4.28 3.99
N ASP A 72 7.28 5.11 4.60
CA ASP A 72 7.91 4.75 5.87
C ASP A 72 6.89 4.68 7.02
N ASP A 73 5.95 5.62 7.05
CA ASP A 73 4.94 5.76 8.09
C ASP A 73 3.58 6.25 7.55
N GLU A 74 2.61 6.34 8.45
CA GLU A 74 1.24 6.78 8.12
C GLU A 74 1.23 8.22 7.58
N SER A 75 2.08 9.11 8.11
CA SER A 75 2.16 10.51 7.70
C SER A 75 2.66 10.62 6.26
N ALA A 76 3.73 9.89 5.91
CA ALA A 76 4.25 9.80 4.56
C ALA A 76 3.22 9.18 3.60
N ALA A 77 2.48 8.16 4.02
CA ALA A 77 1.44 7.56 3.20
C ALA A 77 0.28 8.52 2.89
N LEU A 78 -0.14 9.30 3.88
CA LEU A 78 -1.19 10.32 3.69
C LEU A 78 -0.75 11.44 2.75
N ARG A 79 0.52 11.88 2.81
CA ARG A 79 1.09 12.83 1.84
C ARG A 79 1.09 12.27 0.41
N ALA A 80 1.51 11.01 0.24
CA ALA A 80 1.54 10.33 -1.05
C ALA A 80 0.15 10.22 -1.72
N ILE A 81 -0.90 10.02 -0.92
CA ILE A 81 -2.29 10.01 -1.43
C ILE A 81 -2.70 11.40 -1.92
N ARG A 82 -2.43 12.44 -1.12
CA ARG A 82 -2.80 13.84 -1.43
C ARG A 82 -2.09 14.41 -2.67
N GLY A 83 -1.05 13.74 -3.16
CA GLY A 83 -0.28 14.23 -4.31
C GLY A 83 0.68 15.35 -3.97
N GLU A 84 0.94 15.56 -2.67
CA GLU A 84 2.04 16.40 -2.20
C GLU A 84 3.34 15.60 -2.41
N SER A 85 3.99 15.82 -3.56
CA SER A 85 5.42 15.60 -3.67
C SER A 85 6.16 16.55 -2.72
N PRO A 86 7.29 16.13 -2.14
CA PRO A 86 8.08 16.94 -1.22
C PRO A 86 8.54 18.27 -1.82
#